data_AF-X1SC31-F1
#
_entry.id   AF-X1SC31-F1
#
_cell.length_a   1.000
_cell.length_b   1.000
_cell.length_c   1.000
_cell.angle_alpha   90.00
_cell.angle_beta   90.00
_cell.angle_gamma   90.00
#
_symmetry.space_group_name_H-M   'P 1'
#
loop_
_entity.id
_entity.type
_entity.pdbx_description
1 polymer ?
#
loop_
_entity_poly.entity_id
_entity_poly.type
_entity_poly.pdbx_seq_one_letter_code
_entity_poly.pdbx_strand_id
1 'polypeptide(L)'
;VEENPFLSKFYSDIERYAFQTQIFFLLSRYKQQLELAQQDLFNQSVFSDYLFAKDRIFAHLNLIGNELSMYERLYEIMVKDIPRPDLIVYLQASTETLMKRIALRDRPFERKMSFEYMRRLNLAYKEFFSCPDNYKKSTLVKIDTNNLDFVGKNKDLEYVINEIYKGNS
;
A
#
# COMPACT_ATOMS: atom_id res chain seq x y z
N VAL A 1 -4.91 -7.97 6.76
CA VAL A 1 -5.82 -7.96 5.58
C VAL A 1 -7.00 -8.91 5.78
N GLU A 2 -6.79 -10.08 6.39
CA GLU A 2 -7.84 -11.10 6.59
C GLU A 2 -8.98 -10.69 7.55
N GLU A 3 -8.87 -9.58 8.27
CA GLU A 3 -9.90 -9.12 9.21
C GLU A 3 -10.94 -8.15 8.61
N ASN A 4 -10.76 -7.62 7.39
CA ASN A 4 -11.69 -6.63 6.85
C ASN A 4 -12.98 -7.30 6.35
N PRO A 5 -14.14 -7.12 7.03
CA PRO A 5 -15.38 -7.83 6.69
C PRO A 5 -16.00 -7.33 5.38
N PHE A 6 -15.54 -6.20 4.85
CA PHE A 6 -16.02 -5.61 3.61
C PHE A 6 -15.19 -6.00 2.39
N LEU A 7 -13.96 -6.52 2.57
CA LEU A 7 -13.02 -6.73 1.47
C LEU A 7 -13.53 -7.73 0.42
N SER A 8 -14.16 -8.83 0.85
CA SER A 8 -14.78 -9.77 -0.10
C SER A 8 -15.95 -9.13 -0.86
N LYS A 9 -16.70 -8.23 -0.22
CA LYS A 9 -17.87 -7.56 -0.82
C LYS A 9 -17.44 -6.44 -1.77
N PHE A 10 -16.35 -5.76 -1.45
CA PHE A 10 -15.69 -4.79 -2.32
C PHE A 10 -15.37 -5.36 -3.69
N TYR A 11 -14.78 -6.56 -3.76
CA TYR A 11 -14.49 -7.19 -5.05
C TYR A 11 -15.72 -7.73 -5.79
N SER A 12 -16.90 -7.79 -5.14
CA SER A 12 -18.16 -8.06 -5.84
C SER A 12 -18.88 -6.81 -6.31
N ASP A 13 -18.72 -5.69 -5.61
CA ASP A 13 -19.39 -4.42 -5.90
C ASP A 13 -18.55 -3.29 -5.28
N ILE A 14 -17.65 -2.74 -6.10
CA ILE A 14 -16.69 -1.71 -5.66
C ILE A 14 -17.44 -0.45 -5.24
N GLU A 15 -18.40 0.01 -6.04
CA GLU A 15 -19.12 1.26 -5.81
C GLU A 15 -19.85 1.24 -4.46
N ARG A 16 -20.48 0.12 -4.11
CA ARG A 16 -21.25 0.01 -2.87
C ARG A 16 -20.42 -0.17 -1.60
N TYR A 17 -19.26 -0.83 -1.72
CA TYR A 17 -18.46 -1.27 -0.57
C TYR A 17 -17.11 -0.58 -0.43
N ALA A 18 -16.73 0.29 -1.38
CA ALA A 18 -15.47 1.03 -1.34
C ALA A 18 -15.34 1.83 -0.06
N PHE A 19 -16.34 2.63 0.29
CA PHE A 19 -16.25 3.53 1.43
C PHE A 19 -16.01 2.78 2.75
N GLN A 20 -16.82 1.78 3.06
CA GLN A 20 -16.70 0.97 4.28
C GLN A 20 -15.37 0.23 4.32
N THR A 21 -14.89 -0.26 3.17
CA THR A 21 -13.60 -0.93 3.05
C THR A 21 -12.45 0.02 3.36
N GLN A 22 -12.46 1.24 2.79
CA GLN A 22 -11.42 2.25 3.02
C GLN A 22 -11.42 2.76 4.47
N ILE A 23 -12.60 3.06 5.03
CA ILE A 23 -12.70 3.49 6.43
C ILE A 23 -12.19 2.40 7.39
N PHE A 24 -12.48 1.13 7.13
CA PHE A 24 -11.96 0.04 7.93
C PHE A 24 -10.42 -0.02 7.87
N PHE A 25 -9.83 0.13 6.68
CA PHE A 25 -8.36 0.16 6.54
C PHE A 25 -7.75 1.34 7.28
N LEU A 26 -8.29 2.54 7.10
CA LEU A 26 -7.83 3.76 7.77
C LEU A 26 -7.85 3.62 9.30
N LEU A 27 -8.97 3.14 9.86
CA LEU A 27 -9.13 2.95 11.31
C LEU A 27 -8.23 1.84 11.87
N SER A 28 -8.14 0.70 11.17
CA SER A 28 -7.26 -0.40 11.58
C SER A 28 -5.82 0.06 11.64
N ARG A 29 -5.40 0.87 10.67
CA ARG A 29 -4.05 1.41 10.62
C ARG A 29 -3.79 2.42 11.73
N TYR A 30 -4.74 3.31 11.99
CA TYR A 30 -4.64 4.26 13.09
C TYR A 30 -4.50 3.53 14.44
N LYS A 31 -5.27 2.45 14.65
CA LYS A 31 -5.16 1.61 15.85
C LYS A 31 -3.78 0.95 15.99
N GLN A 32 -3.27 0.32 14.93
CA GLN A 32 -1.92 -0.26 14.92
C GLN A 32 -0.84 0.77 15.28
N GLN A 33 -1.00 2.00 14.79
CA GLN A 33 -0.07 3.09 15.09
C GLN A 33 -0.13 3.51 16.56
N LEU A 34 -1.32 3.61 17.15
CA LEU A 34 -1.47 3.91 18.57
C LEU A 34 -0.84 2.83 19.45
N GLU A 35 -0.99 1.56 19.08
CA GLU A 35 -0.36 0.44 19.79
C GLU A 35 1.17 0.53 19.73
N LEU A 36 1.74 0.82 18.56
CA LEU A 36 3.19 1.03 18.40
C LEU A 36 3.70 2.22 19.22
N ALA A 37 2.96 3.33 19.24
CA ALA A 37 3.32 4.51 20.01
C ALA A 37 3.27 4.27 21.53
N GLN A 38 2.42 3.35 22.00
CA GLN A 38 2.33 2.99 23.42
C GLN A 38 3.37 1.96 23.85
N GLN A 39 3.83 1.09 22.93
CA GLN A 39 4.69 -0.04 23.27
C GLN A 39 6.19 0.28 23.35
N ASP A 40 6.69 1.35 22.71
CA ASP A 40 8.14 1.52 22.57
C ASP A 40 8.68 2.93 22.88
N LEU A 41 9.20 3.08 24.10
CA LEU A 41 10.18 4.11 24.48
C LEU A 41 11.62 3.73 24.09
N PHE A 42 11.88 2.50 23.60
CA PHE A 42 13.25 1.97 23.53
C PHE A 42 13.71 1.26 22.23
N ASN A 43 12.87 1.03 21.22
CA ASN A 43 13.35 0.47 19.94
C ASN A 43 12.82 1.19 18.69
N GLN A 44 13.73 1.87 17.98
CA GLN A 44 13.45 2.69 16.80
C GLN A 44 13.78 1.92 15.50
N SER A 45 12.90 1.04 15.05
CA SER A 45 12.84 0.58 13.64
C SER A 45 11.53 -0.16 13.40
N VAL A 46 10.48 0.56 12.96
CA VAL A 46 9.21 -0.05 12.57
C VAL A 46 9.23 -0.32 11.06
N PHE A 47 9.32 -1.60 10.69
CA PHE A 47 9.10 -2.03 9.31
C PHE A 47 7.60 -2.20 9.07
N SER A 48 7.05 -1.49 8.08
CA SER A 48 5.64 -1.55 7.74
C SER A 48 5.48 -1.73 6.23
N ASP A 49 4.74 -2.75 5.83
CA ASP A 49 4.33 -3.00 4.44
C ASP A 49 3.20 -2.05 3.96
N TYR A 50 2.76 -1.16 4.85
CA TYR A 50 1.66 -0.24 4.65
C TYR A 50 2.06 1.22 4.92
N LEU A 51 1.83 2.08 3.92
CA LEU A 51 2.01 3.53 3.97
C LEU A 51 0.62 4.18 3.94
N PHE A 52 0.35 5.20 4.76
CA PHE A 52 -0.95 5.93 4.70
C PHE A 52 -1.24 6.50 3.31
N ALA A 53 -0.21 6.87 2.57
CA ALA A 53 -0.36 7.28 1.18
C ALA A 53 -0.92 6.18 0.28
N LYS A 54 -0.63 4.90 0.55
CA LYS A 54 -1.23 3.78 -0.16
C LYS A 54 -2.74 3.74 0.07
N ASP A 55 -3.19 3.89 1.32
CA ASP A 55 -4.62 3.97 1.66
C ASP A 55 -5.32 5.10 0.88
N ARG A 56 -4.70 6.29 0.90
CA ARG A 56 -5.20 7.46 0.18
C ARG A 56 -5.27 7.24 -1.34
N ILE A 57 -4.27 6.61 -1.96
CA ILE A 57 -4.34 6.23 -3.38
C ILE A 57 -5.55 5.34 -3.66
N PHE A 58 -5.79 4.33 -2.83
CA PHE A 58 -6.94 3.43 -2.98
C PHE A 58 -8.27 4.18 -2.79
N ALA A 59 -8.36 5.09 -1.82
CA ALA A 59 -9.54 5.92 -1.61
C ALA A 59 -9.84 6.81 -2.83
N HIS A 60 -8.84 7.53 -3.36
CA HIS A 60 -9.03 8.36 -4.55
C HIS A 60 -9.39 7.56 -5.81
N LEU A 61 -8.98 6.29 -5.90
CA LEU A 61 -9.32 5.44 -7.02
C LEU A 61 -10.77 4.92 -6.96
N ASN A 62 -11.33 4.75 -5.76
CA ASN A 62 -12.58 4.04 -5.56
C ASN A 62 -13.72 4.89 -5.00
N LEU A 63 -13.43 6.05 -4.41
CA LEU A 63 -14.41 6.94 -3.79
C LEU A 63 -14.61 8.20 -4.64
N ILE A 64 -15.83 8.72 -4.62
CA ILE A 64 -16.20 9.96 -5.32
C ILE A 64 -17.12 10.82 -4.44
N GLY A 65 -17.22 12.10 -4.80
CA GLY A 65 -18.18 13.03 -4.18
C GLY A 65 -18.07 13.12 -2.66
N ASN A 66 -19.19 12.92 -1.98
CA ASN A 66 -19.30 13.07 -0.53
C ASN A 66 -18.50 12.01 0.24
N GLU A 67 -18.38 10.78 -0.29
CA GLU A 67 -17.64 9.70 0.35
C GLU A 67 -16.14 10.01 0.39
N LEU A 68 -15.59 10.46 -0.74
CA LEU A 68 -14.19 10.90 -0.80
C LEU A 68 -13.94 12.12 0.10
N SER A 69 -14.87 13.08 0.11
CA SER A 69 -14.75 14.27 0.97
C SER A 69 -14.75 13.91 2.45
N MET A 70 -15.54 12.91 2.85
CA MET A 70 -15.57 12.42 4.23
C MET A 70 -14.31 11.64 4.59
N TYR A 71 -13.84 10.78 3.68
CA TYR A 71 -12.59 10.05 3.84
C TYR A 71 -11.41 11.02 4.05
N GLU A 72 -11.28 12.06 3.23
CA GLU A 72 -10.18 13.03 3.33
C GLU A 72 -10.18 13.77 4.67
N ARG A 73 -11.35 14.19 5.17
CA ARG A 73 -11.47 14.80 6.50
C ARG A 73 -10.99 13.86 7.61
N LEU A 74 -11.36 12.59 7.54
CA LEU A 74 -10.93 11.58 8.52
C LEU A 74 -9.43 11.31 8.41
N TYR A 75 -8.92 11.24 7.19
CA TYR A 75 -7.50 11.06 6.91
C TYR A 75 -6.67 12.20 7.50
N GLU A 76 -7.07 13.46 7.28
CA GLU A 76 -6.37 14.63 7.83
C GLU A 76 -6.29 14.62 9.36
N ILE A 77 -7.38 14.23 10.03
CA ILE A 77 -7.43 14.13 11.50
C ILE A 77 -6.48 13.04 12.00
N MET A 78 -6.48 11.87 11.37
CA MET A 78 -5.70 10.73 11.84
C MET A 78 -4.21 10.84 11.51
N VAL A 79 -3.86 11.45 10.38
CA VAL A 79 -2.46 11.48 9.88
C VAL A 79 -1.62 12.59 10.48
N LYS A 80 -2.23 13.57 11.17
CA LYS A 80 -1.54 14.74 11.74
C LYS A 80 -0.36 14.36 12.64
N ASP A 81 -0.50 13.32 13.45
CA ASP A 81 0.47 12.92 14.47
C ASP A 81 1.28 11.68 14.06
N ILE A 82 1.26 11.32 12.76
CA ILE A 82 1.88 10.09 12.28
C ILE A 82 3.33 10.37 11.85
N PRO A 83 4.30 9.64 12.43
CA PRO A 83 5.69 9.74 12.01
C PRO A 83 5.83 9.32 10.54
N ARG A 84 6.61 10.08 9.79
CA ARG A 84 6.92 9.77 8.39
C ARG A 84 8.06 8.75 8.35
N PRO A 85 8.04 7.81 7.40
CA PRO A 85 9.14 6.86 7.25
C PRO A 85 10.40 7.57 6.76
N ASP A 86 11.57 7.13 7.21
CA ASP A 86 12.85 7.62 6.70
C ASP A 86 13.18 7.01 5.32
N LEU A 87 12.68 5.80 5.05
CA LEU A 87 12.90 5.05 3.82
C LEU A 87 11.59 4.45 3.29
N ILE A 88 11.38 4.57 1.99
CA ILE A 88 10.29 3.94 1.25
C ILE A 88 10.92 3.04 0.18
N VAL A 89 10.55 1.76 0.20
CA VAL A 89 10.91 0.80 -0.85
C VAL A 89 9.71 0.60 -1.77
N TYR A 90 9.81 1.05 -3.02
CA TYR A 90 8.77 0.90 -4.03
C TYR A 90 9.12 -0.22 -5.02
N LEU A 91 8.47 -1.37 -4.83
CA LEU A 91 8.61 -2.53 -5.70
C LEU A 91 7.70 -2.40 -6.92
N GLN A 92 8.29 -2.22 -8.10
CA GLN A 92 7.57 -2.01 -9.35
C GLN A 92 7.44 -3.31 -10.13
N ALA A 93 6.30 -3.50 -10.81
CA ALA A 93 6.10 -4.57 -11.76
C ALA A 93 5.06 -4.16 -12.82
N SER A 94 5.11 -4.80 -13.97
CA SER A 94 4.08 -4.72 -15.00
C SER A 94 2.76 -5.26 -14.47
N THR A 95 1.65 -4.77 -15.02
CA THR A 95 0.31 -5.24 -14.63
C THR A 95 0.17 -6.74 -14.90
N GLU A 96 0.77 -7.23 -15.98
CA GLU A 96 0.84 -8.64 -16.36
C GLU A 96 1.54 -9.48 -15.28
N THR A 97 2.71 -9.05 -14.81
CA THR A 97 3.44 -9.73 -13.73
C THR A 97 2.65 -9.71 -12.42
N LEU A 98 2.01 -8.59 -12.09
CA LEU A 98 1.18 -8.47 -10.90
C LEU A 98 -0.02 -9.41 -10.92
N MET A 99 -0.73 -9.49 -12.06
CA MET A 99 -1.86 -10.40 -12.24
C MET A 99 -1.44 -11.87 -12.12
N LYS A 100 -0.28 -12.25 -12.70
CA LYS A 100 0.28 -13.61 -12.52
C LYS A 100 0.54 -13.92 -11.05
N ARG A 101 1.13 -12.99 -10.30
CA ARG A 101 1.41 -13.16 -8.86
C ARG A 101 0.14 -13.26 -8.02
N ILE A 102 -0.89 -12.47 -8.34
CA ILE A 102 -2.21 -12.54 -7.68
C ILE A 102 -2.83 -13.93 -7.90
N ALA A 103 -2.80 -14.43 -9.14
CA ALA A 103 -3.32 -15.77 -9.44
C ALA A 103 -2.61 -16.87 -8.66
N LEU A 104 -1.28 -16.77 -8.45
CA LEU A 104 -0.49 -17.74 -7.68
C LEU A 104 -0.82 -17.75 -6.18
N ARG A 105 -1.30 -16.64 -5.61
CA ARG A 105 -1.66 -16.56 -4.17
C ARG A 105 -2.98 -17.27 -3.84
N ASP A 106 -3.78 -17.55 -4.87
CA ASP A 106 -5.09 -18.20 -4.81
C ASP A 106 -6.06 -17.67 -3.75
N ARG A 107 -6.07 -16.35 -3.54
CA ARG A 107 -7.02 -15.71 -2.61
C ARG A 107 -8.40 -15.60 -3.27
N PRO A 108 -9.46 -16.20 -2.70
CA PRO A 108 -10.77 -16.28 -3.34
C PRO A 108 -11.38 -14.92 -3.72
N PHE A 109 -11.15 -13.90 -2.89
CA PHE A 109 -11.64 -12.55 -3.12
C PHE A 109 -10.86 -11.78 -4.20
N GLU A 110 -9.58 -12.11 -4.44
CA GLU A 110 -8.76 -11.46 -5.47
C GLU A 110 -9.09 -11.98 -6.88
N ARG A 111 -9.72 -13.16 -7.01
CA ARG A 111 -10.08 -13.77 -8.31
C ARG A 111 -11.03 -12.91 -9.16
N LYS A 112 -11.81 -12.01 -8.54
CA LYS A 112 -12.71 -11.10 -9.25
C LYS A 112 -12.05 -9.80 -9.70
N MET A 113 -10.77 -9.59 -9.36
CA MET A 113 -10.04 -8.38 -9.72
C MET A 113 -9.81 -8.34 -11.23
N SER A 114 -10.25 -7.26 -11.88
CA SER A 114 -10.04 -7.09 -13.32
C SER A 114 -8.63 -6.58 -13.63
N PHE A 115 -8.10 -6.97 -14.80
CA PHE A 115 -6.84 -6.43 -15.31
C PHE A 115 -6.86 -4.91 -15.38
N GLU A 116 -7.97 -4.34 -15.86
CA GLU A 116 -8.12 -2.89 -16.01
C GLU A 116 -8.11 -2.17 -14.65
N TYR A 117 -8.75 -2.74 -13.63
CA TYR A 117 -8.65 -2.22 -12.26
C TYR A 117 -7.19 -2.23 -11.79
N MET A 118 -6.49 -3.34 -11.97
CA MET A 118 -5.08 -3.45 -11.58
C MET A 118 -4.19 -2.48 -12.34
N ARG A 119 -4.47 -2.24 -13.63
CA ARG A 119 -3.77 -1.26 -14.47
C ARG A 119 -3.93 0.16 -13.92
N ARG A 120 -5.16 0.57 -13.61
CA ARG A 120 -5.43 1.90 -13.01
C ARG A 120 -4.73 2.07 -11.67
N LEU A 121 -4.77 1.05 -10.82
CA LEU A 121 -4.07 1.05 -9.54
C LEU A 121 -2.55 1.20 -9.74
N ASN A 122 -1.96 0.42 -10.65
CA ASN A 122 -0.53 0.50 -10.97
C ASN A 122 -0.15 1.91 -11.48
N LEU A 123 -1.00 2.53 -12.30
CA LEU A 123 -0.78 3.90 -12.78
C LEU A 123 -0.83 4.91 -11.63
N ALA A 124 -1.84 4.84 -10.76
CA ALA A 124 -1.97 5.75 -9.62
C ALA A 124 -0.74 5.68 -8.68
N TYR A 125 -0.18 4.49 -8.46
CA TYR A 125 1.09 4.34 -7.74
C TYR A 125 2.27 4.99 -8.46
N LYS A 126 2.39 4.80 -9.78
CA LYS A 126 3.45 5.43 -10.59
C LYS A 126 3.36 6.96 -10.53
N GLU A 127 2.16 7.52 -10.64
CA GLU A 127 1.91 8.96 -10.52
C GLU A 127 2.32 9.46 -9.14
N PHE A 128 1.88 8.79 -8.07
CA PHE A 128 2.26 9.16 -6.70
C PHE A 128 3.78 9.21 -6.50
N PHE A 129 4.49 8.16 -6.92
CA PHE A 129 5.95 8.08 -6.78
C PHE A 129 6.75 8.82 -7.87
N SER A 130 6.08 9.47 -8.83
CA SER A 130 6.75 10.37 -9.79
C SER A 130 6.92 11.79 -9.25
N CYS A 131 6.15 12.18 -8.22
CA CYS A 131 6.22 13.50 -7.62
C CYS A 131 7.00 13.46 -6.29
N PRO A 132 8.22 14.03 -6.22
CA PRO A 132 9.02 14.05 -5.00
C PRO A 132 8.35 14.74 -3.80
N ASP A 133 7.43 15.67 -4.06
CA ASP A 133 6.69 16.38 -3.02
C ASP A 133 5.86 15.44 -2.13
N ASN A 134 5.45 14.30 -2.68
CA ASN A 134 4.67 13.28 -1.98
C ASN A 134 5.46 12.52 -0.91
N TYR A 135 6.81 12.55 -0.97
CA TYR A 135 7.70 11.84 -0.06
C TYR A 135 8.93 12.67 0.33
N LYS A 136 8.80 14.00 0.37
CA LYS A 136 9.87 15.00 0.62
C LYS A 136 10.83 14.75 1.79
N LYS A 137 10.46 13.92 2.77
CA LYS A 137 11.26 13.61 3.97
C LYS A 137 11.70 12.14 4.05
N SER A 138 11.49 11.38 2.97
CA SER A 138 11.76 9.95 2.91
C SER A 138 12.65 9.66 1.72
N THR A 139 13.69 8.86 1.94
CA THR A 139 14.49 8.29 0.85
C THR A 139 13.61 7.29 0.09
N LEU A 140 13.59 7.35 -1.24
CA LEU A 140 12.81 6.43 -2.08
C LEU A 140 13.74 5.51 -2.87
N VAL A 141 13.64 4.22 -2.62
CA VAL A 141 14.34 3.17 -3.39
C VAL A 141 13.33 2.48 -4.29
N LYS A 142 13.48 2.66 -5.61
CA LYS A 142 12.63 2.01 -6.62
C LYS A 142 13.31 0.74 -7.12
N ILE A 143 12.62 -0.39 -7.07
CA ILE A 143 13.17 -1.68 -7.50
C ILE A 143 12.22 -2.30 -8.52
N ASP A 144 12.69 -2.55 -9.74
CA ASP A 144 11.94 -3.32 -10.73
C ASP A 144 11.98 -4.81 -10.34
N THR A 145 10.81 -5.39 -10.18
CA THR A 145 10.63 -6.79 -9.79
C THR A 145 10.02 -7.65 -10.89
N ASN A 146 9.92 -7.18 -12.13
CA ASN A 146 9.30 -7.92 -13.23
C ASN A 146 9.89 -9.32 -13.43
N ASN A 147 11.22 -9.41 -13.35
CA ASN A 147 11.98 -10.64 -13.58
C ASN A 147 12.55 -11.25 -12.29
N LEU A 148 12.13 -10.74 -11.13
CA LEU A 148 12.59 -11.21 -9.83
C LEU A 148 11.56 -12.16 -9.22
N ASP A 149 12.05 -13.31 -8.76
CA ASP A 149 11.32 -14.27 -7.94
C ASP A 149 11.99 -14.38 -6.57
N PHE A 150 11.86 -13.34 -5.76
CA PHE A 150 12.39 -13.30 -4.40
C PHE A 150 11.61 -14.19 -3.41
N VAL A 151 10.54 -14.87 -3.86
CA VAL A 151 9.80 -15.85 -3.05
C VAL A 151 10.43 -17.24 -3.22
N GLY A 152 10.79 -17.61 -4.45
CA GLY A 152 11.37 -18.92 -4.77
C GLY A 152 12.90 -18.94 -4.91
N LYS A 153 13.55 -17.79 -5.13
CA LYS A 153 14.99 -17.70 -5.42
C LYS A 153 15.71 -16.77 -4.46
N ASN A 154 16.59 -17.36 -3.64
CA ASN A 154 17.37 -16.62 -2.64
C ASN A 154 18.28 -15.54 -3.26
N LYS A 155 18.82 -15.78 -4.47
CA LYS A 155 19.63 -14.79 -5.20
C LYS A 155 18.86 -13.51 -5.55
N ASP A 156 17.57 -13.63 -5.87
CA ASP A 156 16.74 -12.47 -6.21
C ASP A 156 16.38 -11.68 -4.94
N LEU A 157 16.25 -12.36 -3.80
CA LEU A 157 16.09 -11.73 -2.49
C LEU A 157 17.36 -10.96 -2.10
N GLU A 158 18.55 -11.56 -2.25
CA GLU A 158 19.84 -10.89 -2.01
C GLU A 158 20.00 -9.64 -2.88
N TYR A 159 19.57 -9.69 -4.15
CA TYR A 159 19.56 -8.52 -5.03
C TYR A 159 18.70 -7.38 -4.45
N VAL A 160 17.46 -7.67 -4.06
CA VAL A 160 16.55 -6.67 -3.47
C VAL A 160 17.15 -6.06 -2.20
N ILE A 161 17.72 -6.89 -1.33
CA ILE A 161 18.36 -6.43 -0.09
C ILE A 161 19.53 -5.50 -0.40
N ASN A 162 20.39 -5.87 -1.35
CA ASN A 162 21.54 -5.05 -1.74
C ASN A 162 21.13 -3.70 -2.33
N GLU A 163 20.07 -3.64 -3.13
CA GLU A 163 19.56 -2.37 -3.65
C GLU A 163 19.02 -1.46 -2.54
N ILE A 164 18.40 -2.02 -1.50
CA ILE A 164 17.96 -1.28 -0.31
C ILE A 164 19.18 -0.68 0.42
N TYR A 165 20.26 -1.44 0.60
CA TYR A 165 21.46 -0.94 1.28
C TYR A 165 22.20 0.14 0.48
N LYS A 166 22.30 -0.01 -0.85
CA LYS A 166 22.92 1.02 -1.71
C LYS A 166 22.15 2.33 -1.70
N GLY A 167 20.81 2.27 -1.63
CA GLY A 167 19.97 3.47 -1.59
C GLY A 167 19.98 4.21 -0.25
N ASN A 168 20.54 3.60 0.81
CA ASN A 168 20.68 4.17 2.15
C ASN A 168 22.12 4.63 2.49
N SER A 169 23.08 4.45 1.56
CA SER A 169 24.49 4.89 1.72
C SER A 169 24.71 6.22 1.00
#